data_AF-A0A0D2AHL2-F1
#
_entry.id   AF-A0A0D2AHL2-F1
#
_cell.length_a   1.000
_cell.length_b   1.000
_cell.length_c   1.000
_cell.angle_alpha   90.00
_cell.angle_beta   90.00
_cell.angle_gamma   90.00
#
_symmetry.space_group_name_H-M   'P 1'
#
loop_
_entity.id
_entity.type
_entity.pdbx_description
1 polymer ?
#
loop_
_entity_poly.entity_id
_entity_poly.type
_entity_poly.pdbx_seq_one_letter_code
_entity_poly.pdbx_strand_id
1 'polypeptide(L)'
;MGLRHCEKPIYGVQWHPESICSTYGHEIMENFRSIVMNFWNLDPDRLRRRASRLSQTHVLREIGSETIITSKTSHSSEKEAEYRSQVLTTKNAYSVMSVDLDGDLLPEIVFDSLIKNSSQNGEAWLDSAKNRDQHSRYSYLASGIFSLSYSTRSKTVTLFRDGAPKSPISLNVSFWQWFNTFQEEIRCNTQYKPHEEQDHHNKATLQVGFIGYFGYEMKRESLAGYCWSPSDSSAKQAHPDAQFLFAQNVLRFDHQEKKWRLYGLVRLGDSDPIASYTKFESPIVQNKQQLDAYIRSAKALFNSPIFPRKVSETLPKFLSADSMNHYISSISRVRSAIKEGESYEMTLTTEFRAQLNGHDPFNLYRGLRERNPAPYSAFMNFPATEVTILSSSPERFISISGQGAVEMKPIKGTVAVSKNPEQDALQKHHLATDVKELAENLMIVDLIRNDLHGISHASSIKVPKLMQVESYETVHQLVTTIQSQVRPGVGAVQAIQSVFPPGSMTGAPKLRSVQILDTLEQKERGIYSGCLGYFCVSGATDQSVIIRTVVRTGNDLNIGAGGAITWLSNAQKEWEEVLIKARAVADIEIVQRRADSLDPFIRE
;
A
#
# COMPACT_ATOMS: atom_id res chain seq x y z
N MET A 1 -12.01 -24.04 12.63
CA MET A 1 -13.48 -23.89 12.52
C MET A 1 -14.05 -24.86 11.48
N GLY A 2 -14.98 -25.73 11.87
CA GLY A 2 -15.72 -26.56 10.92
C GLY A 2 -17.04 -25.91 10.52
N LEU A 3 -17.35 -25.92 9.23
CA LEU A 3 -18.58 -25.42 8.63
C LEU A 3 -19.27 -26.57 7.90
N ARG A 4 -20.55 -26.79 8.19
CA ARG A 4 -21.40 -27.70 7.42
C ARG A 4 -22.37 -26.86 6.61
N HIS A 5 -22.36 -27.02 5.29
CA HIS A 5 -23.36 -26.39 4.45
C HIS A 5 -24.75 -26.90 4.85
N CYS A 6 -25.72 -25.99 4.98
CA CYS A 6 -27.06 -26.28 5.50
C CYS A 6 -27.78 -27.38 4.69
N GLU A 7 -27.71 -27.30 3.36
CA GLU A 7 -28.43 -28.19 2.45
C GLU A 7 -27.54 -29.14 1.62
N LYS A 8 -26.29 -28.75 1.33
CA LYS A 8 -25.33 -29.56 0.58
C LYS A 8 -24.46 -30.35 1.55
N PRO A 9 -24.01 -31.57 1.21
CA PRO A 9 -23.13 -32.38 2.05
C PRO A 9 -21.67 -31.93 1.91
N ILE A 10 -21.46 -30.64 2.12
CA ILE A 10 -20.17 -29.98 2.06
C ILE A 10 -19.82 -29.65 3.50
N TYR A 11 -18.74 -30.27 3.95
CA TYR A 11 -18.11 -29.96 5.22
C TYR A 11 -16.82 -29.25 4.87
N GLY A 12 -16.77 -27.95 5.14
CA GLY A 12 -15.53 -27.20 5.11
C GLY A 12 -14.94 -27.25 6.50
N VAL A 13 -13.64 -27.39 6.62
CA VAL A 13 -12.96 -26.96 7.84
C VAL A 13 -11.94 -25.93 7.44
N GLN A 14 -12.04 -24.78 8.08
CA GLN A 14 -10.99 -23.79 8.08
C GLN A 14 -10.06 -24.11 9.25
N TRP A 15 -8.84 -24.51 8.92
CA TRP A 15 -7.73 -24.63 9.86
C TRP A 15 -6.56 -23.82 9.32
N HIS A 16 -5.71 -23.33 10.21
CA HIS A 16 -4.45 -22.73 9.81
C HIS A 16 -3.44 -23.86 9.54
N PRO A 17 -2.44 -23.71 8.65
CA PRO A 17 -1.36 -24.68 8.51
C PRO A 17 -0.70 -25.03 9.86
N GLU A 18 -0.54 -24.04 10.74
CA GLU A 18 -0.04 -24.16 12.11
C GLU A 18 -0.95 -25.01 12.99
N SER A 19 -2.26 -25.05 12.71
CA SER A 19 -3.18 -25.94 13.42
C SER A 19 -2.91 -27.41 13.09
N ILE A 20 -2.46 -27.74 11.87
CA ILE A 20 -2.02 -29.11 11.50
C ILE A 20 -0.69 -29.45 12.17
N CYS A 21 0.18 -28.45 12.38
CA CYS A 21 1.45 -28.62 13.09
C CYS A 21 1.31 -28.54 14.63
N SER A 22 0.10 -28.28 15.15
CA SER A 22 -0.15 -28.26 16.59
C SER A 22 -0.20 -29.66 17.19
N THR A 23 -0.14 -29.79 18.52
CA THR A 23 -0.17 -31.06 19.25
C THR A 23 -1.28 -32.02 18.80
N TYR A 24 -2.43 -31.49 18.37
CA TYR A 24 -3.59 -32.27 17.92
C TYR A 24 -3.91 -32.11 16.43
N GLY A 25 -3.00 -31.52 15.64
CA GLY A 25 -3.27 -31.23 14.24
C GLY A 25 -3.50 -32.47 13.37
N HIS A 26 -2.74 -33.54 13.62
CA HIS A 26 -2.97 -34.84 13.01
C HIS A 26 -4.34 -35.41 13.38
N GLU A 27 -4.71 -35.33 14.66
CA GLU A 27 -6.00 -35.81 15.16
C GLU A 27 -7.17 -35.02 14.54
N ILE A 28 -7.03 -33.70 14.36
CA ILE A 28 -8.02 -32.87 13.64
C ILE A 28 -8.19 -33.36 12.21
N MET A 29 -7.10 -33.65 11.50
CA MET A 29 -7.15 -34.17 10.12
C MET A 29 -7.77 -35.57 10.06
N GLU A 30 -7.43 -36.45 11.00
CA GLU A 30 -8.02 -37.78 11.11
C GLU A 30 -9.51 -37.71 11.45
N ASN A 31 -9.91 -36.82 12.35
CA ASN A 31 -11.30 -36.58 12.71
C ASN A 31 -12.09 -36.05 11.52
N PHE A 32 -11.56 -35.06 10.79
CA PHE A 32 -12.19 -34.55 9.57
C PHE A 32 -12.33 -35.66 8.51
N ARG A 33 -11.26 -36.42 8.26
CA ARG A 33 -11.29 -37.58 7.35
C ARG A 33 -12.36 -38.59 7.79
N SER A 34 -12.42 -38.91 9.07
CA SER A 34 -13.37 -39.88 9.64
C SER A 34 -14.81 -39.37 9.53
N ILE A 35 -15.07 -38.10 9.80
CA ILE A 35 -16.39 -37.46 9.62
C ILE A 35 -16.83 -37.54 8.16
N VAL A 36 -15.93 -37.19 7.23
CA VAL A 36 -16.21 -37.27 5.79
C VAL A 36 -16.48 -38.71 5.36
N MET A 37 -15.63 -39.67 5.76
CA MET A 37 -15.81 -41.09 5.42
C MET A 37 -17.10 -41.66 6.03
N ASN A 38 -17.41 -41.36 7.29
CA ASN A 38 -18.64 -41.79 7.94
C ASN A 38 -19.87 -41.20 7.25
N PHE A 39 -19.82 -39.91 6.87
CA PHE A 39 -20.87 -39.29 6.09
C PHE A 39 -21.14 -40.04 4.78
N TRP A 40 -20.08 -40.48 4.08
CA TRP A 40 -20.20 -41.25 2.84
C TRP A 40 -20.64 -42.69 3.06
N ASN A 41 -20.25 -43.31 4.18
CA ASN A 41 -20.59 -44.71 4.49
C ASN A 41 -22.03 -44.90 4.98
N LEU A 42 -22.70 -43.85 5.49
CA LEU A 42 -24.06 -43.93 6.04
C LEU A 42 -25.16 -44.19 4.99
N ASP A 43 -24.89 -44.04 3.69
CA ASP A 43 -25.85 -44.36 2.61
C ASP A 43 -25.10 -44.66 1.29
N PRO A 44 -24.77 -45.93 0.99
CA PRO A 44 -24.08 -46.32 -0.24
C PRO A 44 -24.88 -46.01 -1.52
N ASP A 45 -26.22 -46.00 -1.44
CA ASP A 45 -27.11 -45.70 -2.57
C ASP A 45 -27.27 -44.20 -2.83
N ARG A 46 -26.81 -43.34 -1.91
CA ARG A 46 -26.71 -41.89 -2.11
C ARG A 46 -25.75 -41.54 -3.24
N LEU A 47 -24.65 -42.29 -3.38
CA LEU A 47 -23.69 -42.13 -4.48
C LEU A 47 -24.31 -42.53 -5.83
N ARG A 48 -25.09 -43.61 -5.92
CA ARG A 48 -25.79 -43.99 -7.15
C ARG A 48 -26.87 -43.00 -7.55
N ARG A 49 -27.68 -42.53 -6.59
CA ARG A 49 -28.72 -41.50 -6.81
C ARG A 49 -28.15 -40.13 -7.20
N ARG A 50 -26.91 -39.83 -6.80
CA ARG A 50 -26.18 -38.62 -7.21
C ARG A 50 -25.37 -38.81 -8.47
N ALA A 51 -24.71 -39.94 -8.69
CA ALA A 51 -23.99 -40.25 -9.91
C ALA A 51 -24.94 -40.24 -11.11
N SER A 52 -26.17 -40.71 -10.95
CA SER A 52 -27.23 -40.59 -11.96
C SER A 52 -27.75 -39.16 -12.17
N ARG A 53 -27.54 -38.24 -11.22
CA ARG A 53 -27.80 -36.78 -11.37
C ARG A 53 -26.57 -36.00 -11.86
N LEU A 54 -25.36 -36.47 -11.56
CA LEU A 54 -24.07 -35.89 -11.93
C LEU A 54 -23.60 -36.36 -13.32
N SER A 55 -24.16 -37.46 -13.84
CA SER A 55 -23.98 -37.92 -15.22
C SER A 55 -24.71 -37.06 -16.25
N GLN A 56 -25.47 -36.05 -15.81
CA GLN A 56 -25.79 -34.89 -16.65
C GLN A 56 -24.62 -33.90 -16.52
N THR A 57 -23.77 -33.91 -17.53
CA THR A 57 -22.42 -33.35 -17.66
C THR A 57 -22.31 -31.82 -17.57
N HIS A 58 -22.84 -31.20 -16.52
CA HIS A 58 -22.66 -29.75 -16.27
C HIS A 58 -22.11 -29.42 -14.86
N VAL A 59 -22.25 -30.31 -13.87
CA VAL A 59 -22.04 -29.94 -12.46
C VAL A 59 -20.57 -29.76 -12.05
N LEU A 60 -19.60 -30.49 -12.59
CA LEU A 60 -18.18 -30.26 -12.21
C LEU A 60 -17.57 -29.03 -12.91
N ARG A 61 -18.08 -28.69 -14.10
CA ARG A 61 -17.72 -27.44 -14.80
C ARG A 61 -18.38 -26.25 -14.12
N GLU A 62 -19.63 -26.40 -13.67
CA GLU A 62 -20.36 -25.41 -12.88
C GLU A 62 -19.79 -25.26 -11.47
N ILE A 63 -19.45 -26.32 -10.75
CA ILE A 63 -18.80 -26.23 -9.42
C ILE A 63 -17.42 -25.57 -9.60
N GLY A 64 -16.64 -25.91 -10.62
CA GLY A 64 -15.40 -25.20 -10.92
C GLY A 64 -15.58 -23.70 -11.20
N SER A 65 -16.71 -23.31 -11.83
CA SER A 65 -17.06 -21.91 -12.07
C SER A 65 -17.78 -21.20 -10.92
N GLU A 66 -18.46 -21.93 -10.03
CA GLU A 66 -19.19 -21.43 -8.85
C GLU A 66 -18.34 -21.45 -7.57
N THR A 67 -17.22 -22.20 -7.54
CA THR A 67 -16.26 -22.20 -6.42
C THR A 67 -15.18 -21.11 -6.60
N ILE A 68 -15.15 -20.46 -7.77
CA ILE A 68 -14.64 -19.11 -7.85
C ILE A 68 -15.63 -18.27 -7.05
N ILE A 69 -15.15 -17.46 -6.12
CA ILE A 69 -15.93 -16.35 -5.58
C ILE A 69 -16.25 -15.44 -6.77
N THR A 70 -17.28 -15.79 -7.54
CA THR A 70 -17.93 -14.86 -8.45
C THR A 70 -18.64 -13.90 -7.52
N SER A 71 -17.94 -12.83 -7.18
CA SER A 71 -18.61 -11.59 -6.82
C SER A 71 -19.77 -11.45 -7.80
N LYS A 72 -21.00 -11.38 -7.30
CA LYS A 72 -22.13 -10.91 -8.10
C LYS A 72 -21.85 -9.45 -8.48
N THR A 73 -20.95 -9.22 -9.43
CA THR A 73 -21.00 -8.08 -10.32
C THR A 73 -22.18 -8.35 -11.23
N SER A 74 -23.33 -7.83 -10.78
CA SER A 74 -24.57 -7.75 -11.53
C SER A 74 -24.32 -7.19 -12.93
N HIS A 75 -24.66 -7.97 -13.96
CA HIS A 75 -25.17 -7.53 -15.26
C HIS A 75 -24.54 -6.28 -15.90
N SER A 76 -23.21 -6.17 -15.92
CA SER A 76 -22.52 -5.17 -16.75
C SER A 76 -21.65 -5.77 -17.86
N SER A 77 -21.37 -7.08 -17.87
CA SER A 77 -20.32 -7.66 -18.73
C SER A 77 -20.57 -7.56 -20.24
N GLU A 78 -21.82 -7.68 -20.71
CA GLU A 78 -22.12 -7.58 -22.14
C GLU A 78 -22.22 -6.11 -22.62
N LYS A 79 -22.79 -5.22 -21.80
CA LYS A 79 -22.78 -3.77 -22.10
C LYS A 79 -21.38 -3.14 -21.93
N GLU A 80 -20.56 -3.65 -21.02
CA GLU A 80 -19.15 -3.24 -20.85
C GLU A 80 -18.27 -3.75 -22.00
N ALA A 81 -18.53 -4.96 -22.52
CA ALA A 81 -17.84 -5.48 -23.70
C ALA A 81 -18.23 -4.70 -24.97
N GLU A 82 -19.51 -4.34 -25.10
CA GLU A 82 -20.01 -3.55 -26.23
C GLU A 82 -19.53 -2.08 -26.15
N TYR A 83 -19.44 -1.49 -24.94
CA TYR A 83 -18.79 -0.18 -24.71
C TYR A 83 -17.28 -0.22 -24.97
N ARG A 84 -16.58 -1.32 -24.60
CA ARG A 84 -15.15 -1.54 -24.89
C ARG A 84 -14.86 -1.74 -26.38
N SER A 85 -15.82 -2.19 -27.17
CA SER A 85 -15.64 -2.39 -28.62
C SER A 85 -15.72 -1.08 -29.42
N GLN A 86 -16.25 0.01 -28.84
CA GLN A 86 -16.44 1.29 -29.52
C GLN A 86 -15.37 2.35 -29.25
N VAL A 87 -14.43 2.12 -28.32
CA VAL A 87 -13.34 3.05 -28.02
C VAL A 87 -12.05 2.25 -27.89
N LEU A 88 -11.22 2.23 -28.94
CA LEU A 88 -9.75 2.06 -28.92
C LEU A 88 -9.25 2.00 -30.37
N THR A 89 -9.54 3.02 -31.17
CA THR A 89 -8.57 3.40 -32.20
C THR A 89 -7.46 4.09 -31.43
N THR A 90 -6.29 3.45 -31.28
CA THR A 90 -5.12 4.03 -30.60
C THR A 90 -4.72 5.31 -31.34
N LYS A 91 -5.21 6.44 -30.84
CA LYS A 91 -4.71 7.75 -31.21
C LYS A 91 -3.55 8.00 -30.28
N ASN A 92 -2.34 7.72 -30.75
CA ASN A 92 -1.11 7.97 -30.00
C ASN A 92 -0.94 9.48 -29.77
N ALA A 93 -1.65 10.03 -28.77
CA ALA A 93 -1.72 11.45 -28.47
C ALA A 93 -0.47 11.91 -27.70
N TYR A 94 0.18 11.00 -26.97
CA TYR A 94 1.36 11.28 -26.18
C TYR A 94 2.56 10.41 -26.56
N SER A 95 3.76 10.91 -26.28
CA SER A 95 5.02 10.16 -26.31
C SER A 95 5.83 10.49 -25.06
N VAL A 96 6.41 9.46 -24.45
CA VAL A 96 7.46 9.61 -23.44
C VAL A 96 8.78 9.87 -24.16
N MET A 97 9.45 10.95 -23.81
CA MET A 97 10.81 11.26 -24.23
C MET A 97 11.74 11.18 -23.02
N SER A 98 13.00 10.82 -23.26
CA SER A 98 14.00 10.74 -22.21
C SER A 98 15.33 11.34 -22.65
N VAL A 99 16.06 11.93 -21.71
CA VAL A 99 17.41 12.47 -21.90
C VAL A 99 18.26 12.20 -20.66
N ASP A 100 19.50 11.78 -20.87
CA ASP A 100 20.46 11.65 -19.78
C ASP A 100 21.01 13.05 -19.40
N LEU A 101 21.21 13.26 -18.10
CA LEU A 101 21.79 14.48 -17.56
C LEU A 101 23.16 14.15 -16.98
N ASP A 102 24.17 14.91 -17.41
CA ASP A 102 25.53 14.76 -16.94
C ASP A 102 25.67 15.40 -15.55
N GLY A 103 26.34 14.70 -14.63
CA GLY A 103 26.64 15.20 -13.29
C GLY A 103 26.23 14.25 -12.17
N ASP A 104 26.82 14.46 -10.98
CA ASP A 104 26.71 13.58 -9.81
C ASP A 104 26.01 14.26 -8.61
N LEU A 105 25.22 15.31 -8.89
CA LEU A 105 24.46 16.01 -7.86
C LEU A 105 23.55 15.05 -7.08
N LEU A 106 23.56 15.21 -5.76
CA LEU A 106 22.72 14.41 -4.87
C LEU A 106 21.23 14.75 -5.07
N PRO A 107 20.31 13.76 -4.97
CA PRO A 107 18.86 14.00 -5.11
C PRO A 107 18.32 15.13 -4.25
N GLU A 108 18.82 15.29 -3.02
CA GLU A 108 18.42 16.37 -2.12
C GLU A 108 18.68 17.77 -2.70
N ILE A 109 19.84 17.95 -3.35
CA ILE A 109 20.26 19.22 -3.94
C ILE A 109 19.37 19.54 -5.14
N VAL A 110 19.14 18.53 -5.99
CA VAL A 110 18.29 18.67 -7.18
C VAL A 110 16.84 18.97 -6.77
N PHE A 111 16.33 18.30 -5.72
CA PHE A 111 14.99 18.57 -5.22
C PHE A 111 14.85 20.00 -4.70
N ASP A 112 15.74 20.45 -3.81
CA ASP A 112 15.69 21.79 -3.23
C ASP A 112 15.84 22.90 -4.30
N SER A 113 16.64 22.66 -5.33
CA SER A 113 16.96 23.67 -6.35
C SER A 113 15.96 23.72 -7.52
N LEU A 114 15.36 22.60 -7.91
CA LEU A 114 14.56 22.50 -9.14
C LEU A 114 13.08 22.16 -8.91
N ILE A 115 12.79 21.40 -7.85
CA ILE A 115 11.45 20.83 -7.63
C ILE A 115 10.73 21.57 -6.51
N LYS A 116 11.41 21.83 -5.40
CA LYS A 116 10.84 22.46 -4.22
C LYS A 116 10.23 23.82 -4.57
N ASN A 117 8.96 24.02 -4.24
CA ASN A 117 8.19 25.23 -4.54
C ASN A 117 8.06 25.57 -6.03
N SER A 118 8.40 24.65 -6.95
CA SER A 118 8.30 24.87 -8.40
C SER A 118 6.86 24.79 -8.92
N SER A 119 5.96 24.16 -8.16
CA SER A 119 4.55 23.98 -8.53
C SER A 119 3.64 24.13 -7.33
N GLN A 120 2.55 24.87 -7.51
CA GLN A 120 1.48 24.97 -6.52
C GLN A 120 0.59 23.72 -6.48
N ASN A 121 0.71 22.82 -7.46
CA ASN A 121 -0.09 21.60 -7.54
C ASN A 121 0.52 20.45 -6.74
N GLY A 122 1.73 20.64 -6.22
CA GLY A 122 2.43 19.69 -5.39
C GLY A 122 3.73 19.19 -5.99
N GLU A 123 4.49 18.51 -5.14
CA GLU A 123 5.85 18.07 -5.37
C GLU A 123 6.09 16.73 -4.68
N ALA A 124 6.93 15.90 -5.28
CA ALA A 124 7.24 14.57 -4.79
C ALA A 124 8.72 14.24 -4.96
N TRP A 125 9.26 13.63 -3.91
CA TRP A 125 10.52 12.91 -3.91
C TRP A 125 10.23 11.50 -3.40
N LEU A 126 10.18 10.52 -4.30
CA LEU A 126 10.19 9.11 -3.94
C LEU A 126 11.66 8.68 -3.82
N ASP A 127 12.08 8.27 -2.64
CA ASP A 127 13.48 8.13 -2.31
C ASP A 127 13.88 6.72 -1.88
N SER A 128 14.96 6.25 -2.48
CA SER A 128 15.70 5.07 -2.05
C SER A 128 16.82 5.51 -1.09
N ALA A 129 16.46 5.99 0.11
CA ALA A 129 17.42 6.63 1.02
C ALA A 129 18.55 5.71 1.51
N LYS A 130 18.41 4.39 1.32
CA LYS A 130 19.32 3.35 1.80
C LYS A 130 20.10 2.71 0.65
N ASN A 131 21.13 3.39 0.14
CA ASN A 131 21.88 3.04 -1.09
C ASN A 131 22.46 1.60 -1.16
N ARG A 132 22.61 0.90 -0.03
CA ARG A 132 23.15 -0.48 0.04
C ARG A 132 22.07 -1.57 0.10
N ASP A 133 20.80 -1.18 0.11
CA ASP A 133 19.69 -2.10 0.07
C ASP A 133 19.41 -2.54 -1.38
N GLN A 134 19.24 -3.84 -1.60
CA GLN A 134 18.89 -4.44 -2.90
C GLN A 134 17.59 -3.88 -3.50
N HIS A 135 16.77 -3.21 -2.70
CA HIS A 135 15.53 -2.56 -3.08
C HIS A 135 15.68 -1.06 -3.39
N SER A 136 16.81 -0.44 -3.02
CA SER A 136 17.03 1.01 -3.06
C SER A 136 17.85 1.48 -4.26
N ARG A 137 17.37 1.24 -5.48
CA ARG A 137 18.13 1.63 -6.69
C ARG A 137 17.84 3.05 -7.18
N TYR A 138 16.60 3.52 -7.09
CA TYR A 138 16.17 4.73 -7.77
C TYR A 138 15.55 5.77 -6.84
N SER A 139 15.89 7.04 -7.05
CA SER A 139 15.11 8.16 -6.53
C SER A 139 14.41 8.89 -7.67
N TYR A 140 13.17 9.30 -7.45
CA TYR A 140 12.34 9.99 -8.42
C TYR A 140 11.92 11.35 -7.87
N LEU A 141 12.23 12.41 -8.60
CA LEU A 141 11.86 13.78 -8.26
C LEU A 141 10.90 14.33 -9.30
N ALA A 142 9.80 14.94 -8.86
CA ALA A 142 8.80 15.49 -9.77
C ALA A 142 7.96 16.60 -9.13
N SER A 143 7.42 17.47 -9.97
CA SER A 143 6.35 18.40 -9.61
C SER A 143 5.11 18.14 -10.48
N GLY A 144 3.94 18.41 -9.92
CA GLY A 144 2.66 18.17 -10.59
C GLY A 144 2.28 19.28 -11.55
N ILE A 145 1.73 18.94 -12.71
CA ILE A 145 1.02 19.92 -13.56
C ILE A 145 -0.41 20.18 -13.10
N PHE A 146 -0.97 19.22 -12.39
CA PHE A 146 -2.19 19.31 -11.62
C PHE A 146 -2.13 18.26 -10.51
N SER A 147 -3.01 18.38 -9.54
CA SER A 147 -3.27 17.30 -8.58
C SER A 147 -4.76 17.04 -8.45
N LEU A 148 -5.10 15.88 -7.90
CA LEU A 148 -6.45 15.49 -7.59
C LEU A 148 -6.51 14.96 -6.17
N SER A 149 -7.62 15.22 -5.48
CA SER A 149 -7.95 14.66 -4.17
C SER A 149 -9.32 13.99 -4.21
N TYR A 150 -9.50 12.94 -3.43
CA TYR A 150 -10.76 12.22 -3.31
C TYR A 150 -11.18 12.07 -1.84
N SER A 151 -12.49 12.16 -1.58
CA SER A 151 -13.11 11.80 -0.31
C SER A 151 -14.15 10.71 -0.53
N THR A 152 -13.99 9.58 0.16
CA THR A 152 -14.94 8.47 0.19
C THR A 152 -16.27 8.86 0.83
N ARG A 153 -16.27 9.88 1.72
CA ARG A 153 -17.46 10.36 2.42
C ARG A 153 -18.39 11.13 1.48
N SER A 154 -17.84 12.05 0.69
CA SER A 154 -18.59 12.85 -0.28
C SER A 154 -18.62 12.24 -1.68
N LYS A 155 -17.88 11.15 -1.92
CA LYS A 155 -17.69 10.52 -3.23
C LYS A 155 -17.34 11.53 -4.33
N THR A 156 -16.47 12.46 -3.99
CA THR A 156 -16.17 13.61 -4.83
C THR A 156 -14.67 13.71 -5.08
N VAL A 157 -14.31 13.89 -6.35
CA VAL A 157 -12.96 14.21 -6.80
C VAL A 157 -12.84 15.71 -6.98
N THR A 158 -11.82 16.32 -6.37
CA THR A 158 -11.47 17.73 -6.59
C THR A 158 -10.13 17.78 -7.31
N LEU A 159 -10.08 18.47 -8.45
CA LEU A 159 -8.86 18.71 -9.21
C LEU A 159 -8.32 20.10 -8.89
N PHE A 160 -7.00 20.22 -8.82
CA PHE A 160 -6.29 21.47 -8.55
C PHE A 160 -5.34 21.77 -9.70
N ARG A 161 -5.41 22.99 -10.23
CA ARG A 161 -4.48 23.51 -11.23
C ARG A 161 -4.13 24.94 -10.85
N ASP A 162 -2.84 25.23 -10.86
CA ASP A 162 -2.26 26.52 -10.42
C ASP A 162 -2.69 26.86 -8.99
N GLY A 163 -2.67 25.85 -8.10
CA GLY A 163 -3.03 26.00 -6.69
C GLY A 163 -4.52 26.18 -6.41
N ALA A 164 -5.35 26.37 -7.45
CA ALA A 164 -6.77 26.62 -7.31
C ALA A 164 -7.61 25.35 -7.50
N PRO A 165 -8.58 25.06 -6.60
CA PRO A 165 -9.54 23.98 -6.81
C PRO A 165 -10.45 24.31 -8.00
N LYS A 166 -10.75 23.31 -8.83
CA LYS A 166 -11.82 23.36 -9.82
C LYS A 166 -13.12 22.79 -9.25
N SER A 167 -14.20 22.94 -10.02
CA SER A 167 -15.52 22.41 -9.65
C SER A 167 -15.41 20.91 -9.30
N PRO A 168 -15.84 20.50 -8.10
CA PRO A 168 -15.76 19.12 -7.69
C PRO A 168 -16.57 18.20 -8.62
N ILE A 169 -16.09 16.97 -8.81
CA ILE A 169 -16.70 15.95 -9.65
C ILE A 169 -17.26 14.86 -8.75
N SER A 170 -18.58 14.79 -8.60
CA SER A 170 -19.24 13.69 -7.92
C SER A 170 -19.18 12.43 -8.78
N LEU A 171 -18.73 11.32 -8.20
CA LEU A 171 -18.59 10.05 -8.90
C LEU A 171 -19.85 9.20 -8.73
N ASN A 172 -20.30 8.60 -9.83
CA ASN A 172 -21.35 7.57 -9.87
C ASN A 172 -20.81 6.15 -9.72
N VAL A 173 -19.49 5.98 -9.83
CA VAL A 173 -18.73 4.74 -9.64
C VAL A 173 -17.75 4.91 -8.47
N SER A 174 -17.08 3.83 -8.05
CA SER A 174 -15.99 3.94 -7.07
C SER A 174 -14.84 4.78 -7.63
N PHE A 175 -14.06 5.42 -6.75
CA PHE A 175 -12.86 6.13 -7.17
C PHE A 175 -11.85 5.19 -7.81
N TRP A 176 -11.75 3.95 -7.33
CA TRP A 176 -10.90 2.93 -7.95
C TRP A 176 -11.26 2.69 -9.42
N GLN A 177 -12.55 2.58 -9.75
CA GLN A 177 -12.99 2.37 -11.13
C GLN A 177 -12.75 3.60 -11.99
N TRP A 178 -13.07 4.80 -11.47
CA TRP A 178 -12.82 6.06 -12.17
C TRP A 178 -11.32 6.26 -12.45
N PHE A 179 -10.47 6.09 -11.42
CA PHE A 179 -9.03 6.28 -11.51
C PHE A 179 -8.36 5.21 -12.37
N ASN A 180 -8.84 3.97 -12.34
CA ASN A 180 -8.39 2.91 -13.25
C ASN A 180 -8.67 3.30 -14.71
N THR A 181 -9.89 3.77 -15.00
CA THR A 181 -10.26 4.19 -16.36
C THR A 181 -9.41 5.37 -16.82
N PHE A 182 -9.18 6.35 -15.93
CA PHE A 182 -8.33 7.49 -16.22
C PHE A 182 -6.89 7.06 -16.52
N GLN A 183 -6.34 6.14 -15.73
CA GLN A 183 -4.99 5.63 -15.94
C GLN A 183 -4.87 4.80 -17.23
N GLU A 184 -5.87 3.98 -17.55
CA GLU A 184 -5.91 3.21 -18.80
C GLU A 184 -6.04 4.11 -20.03
N GLU A 185 -6.81 5.20 -19.95
CA GLU A 185 -6.88 6.21 -21.01
C GLU A 185 -5.49 6.77 -21.31
N ILE A 186 -4.74 7.15 -20.27
CA ILE A 186 -3.38 7.68 -20.45
C ILE A 186 -2.47 6.62 -21.06
N ARG A 187 -2.50 5.39 -20.52
CA ARG A 187 -1.67 4.28 -21.00
C ARG A 187 -1.94 3.95 -22.47
N CYS A 188 -3.20 3.89 -22.88
CA CYS A 188 -3.60 3.53 -24.25
C CYS A 188 -3.30 4.63 -25.29
N ASN A 189 -3.15 5.88 -24.85
CA ASN A 189 -2.83 7.01 -25.72
C ASN A 189 -1.34 7.41 -25.65
N THR A 190 -0.49 6.66 -24.94
CA THR A 190 0.92 7.00 -24.74
C THR A 190 1.86 6.02 -25.43
N GLN A 191 2.75 6.53 -26.28
CA GLN A 191 3.90 5.80 -26.79
C GLN A 191 5.06 5.89 -25.78
N TYR A 192 5.65 4.76 -25.43
CA TYR A 192 6.84 4.67 -24.59
C TYR A 192 7.76 3.56 -25.10
N LYS A 193 9.03 3.57 -24.64
CA LYS A 193 10.01 2.53 -24.98
C LYS A 193 9.93 1.40 -23.94
N PRO A 194 9.58 0.16 -24.32
CA PRO A 194 9.36 -0.91 -23.34
C PRO A 194 10.59 -1.28 -22.51
N HIS A 195 11.79 -1.19 -23.10
CA HIS A 195 13.05 -1.47 -22.39
C HIS A 195 13.36 -0.44 -21.28
N GLU A 196 12.66 0.69 -21.23
CA GLU A 196 12.82 1.71 -20.19
C GLU A 196 11.75 1.60 -19.08
N GLU A 197 10.84 0.63 -19.16
CA GLU A 197 9.80 0.39 -18.14
C GLU A 197 10.31 -0.41 -16.94
N GLN A 198 11.32 -1.24 -17.20
CA GLN A 198 11.88 -2.18 -16.25
C GLN A 198 13.38 -1.95 -16.09
N ASP A 199 13.88 -2.15 -14.88
CA ASP A 199 15.32 -2.29 -14.70
C ASP A 199 15.82 -3.66 -15.18
N HIS A 200 17.14 -3.90 -15.14
CA HIS A 200 17.74 -5.18 -15.52
C HIS A 200 17.25 -6.39 -14.68
N HIS A 201 16.46 -6.16 -13.62
CA HIS A 201 15.85 -7.17 -12.78
C HIS A 201 14.31 -7.23 -12.96
N ASN A 202 13.78 -6.67 -14.05
CA ASN A 202 12.35 -6.62 -14.36
C ASN A 202 11.51 -5.86 -13.30
N LYS A 203 12.11 -4.97 -12.50
CA LYS A 203 11.38 -4.19 -11.50
C LYS A 203 10.69 -3.00 -12.15
N ALA A 204 9.50 -2.65 -11.65
CA ALA A 204 8.77 -1.47 -12.08
C ALA A 204 9.62 -0.19 -11.90
N THR A 205 9.64 0.65 -12.94
CA THR A 205 10.25 1.98 -12.87
C THR A 205 9.26 3.07 -13.25
N LEU A 206 9.44 4.25 -12.68
CA LEU A 206 8.63 5.43 -13.02
C LEU A 206 9.32 6.24 -14.12
N GLN A 207 8.60 6.43 -15.23
CA GLN A 207 8.97 7.39 -16.28
C GLN A 207 8.23 8.71 -16.05
N VAL A 208 6.90 8.69 -16.12
CA VAL A 208 5.99 9.83 -15.89
C VAL A 208 4.65 9.26 -15.45
N GLY A 209 3.79 10.06 -14.81
CA GLY A 209 2.45 9.61 -14.41
C GLY A 209 2.01 10.13 -13.06
N PHE A 210 1.12 9.41 -12.38
CA PHE A 210 0.62 9.81 -11.07
C PHE A 210 1.58 9.43 -9.96
N ILE A 211 1.75 10.33 -8.98
CA ILE A 211 2.48 10.07 -7.73
C ILE A 211 1.59 10.51 -6.58
N GLY A 212 1.41 9.67 -5.57
CA GLY A 212 0.43 9.94 -4.53
C GLY A 212 0.21 8.79 -3.56
N TYR A 213 -0.93 8.86 -2.88
CA TYR A 213 -1.31 7.88 -1.88
C TYR A 213 -2.79 7.50 -1.96
N PHE A 214 -3.08 6.31 -1.46
CA PHE A 214 -4.40 5.90 -0.98
C PHE A 214 -4.31 5.74 0.54
N GLY A 215 -5.09 6.51 1.28
CA GLY A 215 -5.24 6.38 2.73
C GLY A 215 -6.02 5.11 3.09
N TYR A 216 -5.88 4.67 4.33
CA TYR A 216 -6.48 3.43 4.84
C TYR A 216 -8.00 3.38 4.67
N GLU A 217 -8.67 4.53 4.76
CA GLU A 217 -10.13 4.64 4.62
C GLU A 217 -10.64 4.31 3.21
N MET A 218 -9.75 4.23 2.20
CA MET A 218 -10.08 3.64 0.89
C MET A 218 -10.53 2.17 1.01
N LYS A 219 -10.36 1.52 2.17
CA LYS A 219 -10.98 0.23 2.52
C LYS A 219 -12.49 0.20 2.28
N ARG A 220 -13.18 1.33 2.42
CA ARG A 220 -14.62 1.49 2.18
C ARG A 220 -15.06 1.06 0.78
N GLU A 221 -14.18 1.25 -0.20
CA GLU A 221 -14.43 0.93 -1.61
C GLU A 221 -13.60 -0.26 -2.11
N SER A 222 -12.79 -0.86 -1.22
CA SER A 222 -11.89 -1.98 -1.56
C SER A 222 -12.40 -3.30 -0.99
N LEU A 223 -12.93 -3.30 0.23
CA LEU A 223 -13.36 -4.50 0.92
C LEU A 223 -14.84 -4.82 0.60
N ALA A 224 -15.06 -5.84 -0.21
CA ALA A 224 -16.39 -6.35 -0.49
C ALA A 224 -17.10 -6.76 0.82
N GLY A 225 -18.32 -6.24 1.04
CA GLY A 225 -19.10 -6.50 2.25
C GLY A 225 -18.76 -5.62 3.45
N TYR A 226 -17.81 -4.68 3.31
CA TYR A 226 -17.60 -3.65 4.32
C TYR A 226 -18.74 -2.63 4.28
N CYS A 227 -19.45 -2.50 5.39
CA CYS A 227 -20.55 -1.55 5.55
C CYS A 227 -20.08 -0.40 6.44
N TRP A 228 -20.28 0.83 5.97
CA TRP A 228 -19.99 2.03 6.75
C TRP A 228 -21.08 3.07 6.50
N SER A 229 -21.39 3.83 7.53
CA SER A 229 -22.30 4.96 7.45
C SER A 229 -21.57 6.20 7.98
N PRO A 230 -21.72 7.36 7.31
CA PRO A 230 -21.25 8.62 7.88
C PRO A 230 -21.96 8.83 9.23
N SER A 231 -21.21 8.80 10.34
CA SER A 231 -21.74 9.25 11.62
C SER A 231 -21.59 10.77 11.74
N ASP A 232 -22.64 11.44 12.22
CA ASP A 232 -22.65 12.89 12.47
C ASP A 232 -21.63 13.33 13.54
N SER A 233 -21.05 12.40 14.31
CA SER A 233 -20.14 12.67 15.43
C SER A 233 -18.64 12.52 15.12
N SER A 234 -18.25 12.11 13.90
CA SER A 234 -16.83 11.99 13.54
C SER A 234 -16.29 13.32 12.99
N ALA A 235 -15.19 13.78 13.58
CA ALA A 235 -14.51 15.04 13.27
C ALA A 235 -14.40 15.32 11.77
N LYS A 236 -14.45 16.61 11.38
CA LYS A 236 -14.17 17.07 10.01
C LYS A 236 -12.98 16.31 9.45
N GLN A 237 -13.16 15.67 8.30
CA GLN A 237 -12.10 14.92 7.62
C GLN A 237 -10.89 15.84 7.43
N ALA A 238 -9.79 15.54 8.12
CA ALA A 238 -8.62 16.41 8.18
C ALA A 238 -7.85 16.44 6.84
N HIS A 239 -7.87 15.33 6.10
CA HIS A 239 -7.17 15.19 4.82
C HIS A 239 -7.96 14.30 3.85
N PRO A 240 -7.71 14.39 2.53
CA PRO A 240 -8.32 13.48 1.55
C PRO A 240 -8.04 11.99 1.84
N ASP A 241 -8.93 11.12 1.37
CA ASP A 241 -8.75 9.66 1.45
C ASP A 241 -7.80 9.14 0.35
N ALA A 242 -7.68 9.86 -0.76
CA ALA A 242 -6.66 9.62 -1.77
C ALA A 242 -6.24 10.95 -2.40
N GLN A 243 -4.96 11.06 -2.77
CA GLN A 243 -4.46 12.26 -3.43
C GLN A 243 -3.26 11.96 -4.31
N PHE A 244 -3.27 12.50 -5.53
CA PHE A 244 -2.24 12.28 -6.52
C PHE A 244 -1.88 13.57 -7.25
N LEU A 245 -0.60 13.79 -7.51
CA LEU A 245 -0.14 14.75 -8.50
C LEU A 245 0.13 14.02 -9.82
N PHE A 246 -0.09 14.68 -10.95
CA PHE A 246 0.31 14.16 -12.25
C PHE A 246 1.62 14.80 -12.69
N ALA A 247 2.68 14.00 -12.71
CA ALA A 247 4.03 14.38 -13.08
C ALA A 247 4.27 14.12 -14.56
N GLN A 248 4.21 15.18 -15.37
CA GLN A 248 4.60 15.09 -16.79
C GLN A 248 6.13 15.10 -16.98
N ASN A 249 6.89 15.51 -15.98
CA ASN A 249 8.36 15.51 -15.96
C ASN A 249 8.83 14.79 -14.69
N VAL A 250 9.74 13.82 -14.83
CA VAL A 250 10.35 13.10 -13.70
C VAL A 250 11.85 13.02 -13.90
N LEU A 251 12.59 13.38 -12.87
CA LEU A 251 14.03 13.16 -12.77
C LEU A 251 14.27 11.88 -11.99
N ARG A 252 14.92 10.91 -12.62
CA ARG A 252 15.30 9.64 -12.00
C ARG A 252 16.81 9.62 -11.76
N PHE A 253 17.21 9.39 -10.53
CA PHE A 253 18.58 9.11 -10.16
C PHE A 253 18.80 7.61 -9.97
N ASP A 254 19.77 7.04 -10.66
CA ASP A 254 20.25 5.68 -10.41
C ASP A 254 21.40 5.73 -9.39
N HIS A 255 21.19 5.23 -8.17
CA HIS A 255 22.20 5.23 -7.11
C HIS A 255 23.39 4.30 -7.40
N GLN A 256 23.19 3.27 -8.23
CA GLN A 256 24.25 2.32 -8.59
C GLN A 256 25.15 2.90 -9.68
N GLU A 257 24.54 3.45 -10.73
CA GLU A 257 25.29 4.05 -11.84
C GLU A 257 25.73 5.49 -11.59
N LYS A 258 25.15 6.14 -10.57
CA LYS A 258 25.30 7.58 -10.27
C LYS A 258 24.97 8.46 -11.46
N LYS A 259 23.85 8.17 -12.12
CA LYS A 259 23.41 8.88 -13.33
C LYS A 259 22.00 9.41 -13.16
N TRP A 260 21.77 10.56 -13.78
CA TRP A 260 20.45 11.17 -13.89
C TRP A 260 19.85 10.94 -15.26
N ARG A 261 18.55 10.65 -15.27
CA ARG A 261 17.74 10.60 -16.48
C ARG A 261 16.47 11.40 -16.27
N LEU A 262 16.17 12.29 -17.20
CA LEU A 262 14.95 13.06 -17.24
C LEU A 262 13.97 12.40 -18.20
N TYR A 263 12.77 12.16 -17.74
CA TYR A 263 11.63 11.70 -18.53
C TYR A 263 10.60 12.82 -18.67
N GLY A 264 10.05 12.98 -19.87
CA GLY A 264 9.03 13.98 -20.18
C GLY A 264 7.90 13.39 -21.03
N LEU A 265 6.66 13.62 -20.62
CA LEU A 265 5.47 13.33 -21.43
C LEU A 265 5.25 14.48 -22.41
N VAL A 266 5.11 14.17 -23.69
CA VAL A 266 4.92 15.15 -24.77
C VAL A 266 3.67 14.84 -25.56
N ARG A 267 2.85 15.86 -25.80
CA ARG A 267 1.69 15.80 -26.69
C ARG A 267 2.14 15.89 -28.16
N LEU A 268 1.69 14.95 -29.00
CA LEU A 268 2.09 14.79 -30.41
C LEU A 268 1.20 15.55 -31.42
N GLY A 269 0.10 16.15 -30.97
CA GLY A 269 -0.84 16.89 -31.81
C GLY A 269 -1.83 17.70 -30.97
N ASP A 270 -3.01 18.02 -31.50
CA ASP A 270 -3.99 18.83 -30.78
C ASP A 270 -4.80 18.07 -29.73
N SER A 271 -4.89 16.75 -29.88
CA SER A 271 -5.64 15.89 -28.96
C SER A 271 -4.97 15.83 -27.59
N ASP A 272 -5.76 16.03 -26.55
CA ASP A 272 -5.35 15.89 -25.15
C ASP A 272 -6.41 15.04 -24.40
N PRO A 273 -6.34 13.70 -24.51
CA PRO A 273 -7.32 12.78 -23.92
C PRO A 273 -7.69 13.06 -22.45
N ILE A 274 -6.74 13.51 -21.63
CA ILE A 274 -6.98 13.79 -20.21
C ILE A 274 -7.88 15.01 -19.95
N ALA A 275 -8.16 15.85 -20.95
CA ALA A 275 -9.04 17.01 -20.81
C ALA A 275 -10.47 16.63 -20.39
N SER A 276 -10.97 15.48 -20.86
CA SER A 276 -12.30 14.98 -20.52
C SER A 276 -12.45 14.62 -19.03
N TYR A 277 -11.38 14.10 -18.42
CA TYR A 277 -11.35 13.71 -17.00
C TYR A 277 -11.07 14.87 -16.07
N THR A 278 -10.25 15.82 -16.52
CA THR A 278 -9.81 16.96 -15.71
C THR A 278 -10.76 18.16 -15.82
N LYS A 279 -11.56 18.24 -16.88
CA LYS A 279 -12.37 19.42 -17.26
C LYS A 279 -11.53 20.69 -17.45
N PHE A 280 -10.22 20.56 -17.64
CA PHE A 280 -9.38 21.70 -17.94
C PHE A 280 -9.43 22.02 -19.43
N GLU A 281 -9.17 23.29 -19.77
CA GLU A 281 -8.95 23.69 -21.14
C GLU A 281 -7.65 23.06 -21.67
N SER A 282 -7.75 22.45 -22.86
CA SER A 282 -6.62 21.92 -23.61
C SER A 282 -5.83 23.08 -24.24
N PRO A 283 -4.49 23.05 -24.26
CA PRO A 283 -3.63 21.94 -23.86
C PRO A 283 -3.28 21.90 -22.36
N ILE A 284 -3.20 20.68 -21.84
CA ILE A 284 -2.80 20.36 -20.47
C ILE A 284 -1.38 19.77 -20.49
N VAL A 285 -1.14 18.74 -21.32
CA VAL A 285 0.18 18.14 -21.47
C VAL A 285 1.05 19.01 -22.38
N GLN A 286 2.30 19.21 -21.97
CA GLN A 286 3.27 20.02 -22.71
C GLN A 286 3.55 19.49 -24.12
N ASN A 287 3.97 20.40 -25.01
CA ASN A 287 4.54 20.06 -26.31
C ASN A 287 6.07 19.86 -26.22
N LYS A 288 6.69 19.49 -27.35
CA LYS A 288 8.13 19.23 -27.42
C LYS A 288 8.98 20.46 -27.07
N GLN A 289 8.59 21.64 -27.53
CA GLN A 289 9.34 22.88 -27.28
C GLN A 289 9.38 23.24 -25.79
N GLN A 290 8.28 23.01 -25.07
CA GLN A 290 8.18 23.19 -23.63
C GLN A 290 9.06 22.19 -22.88
N LEU A 291 9.05 20.91 -23.29
CA LEU A 291 9.96 19.91 -22.73
C LEU A 291 11.44 20.29 -22.99
N ASP A 292 11.79 20.72 -24.20
CA ASP A 292 13.14 21.15 -24.54
C ASP A 292 13.60 22.34 -23.70
N ALA A 293 12.68 23.26 -23.34
CA ALA A 293 12.97 24.35 -22.41
C ALA A 293 13.23 23.85 -20.99
N TYR A 294 12.42 22.91 -20.50
CA TYR A 294 12.63 22.27 -19.20
C TYR A 294 13.97 21.52 -19.13
N ILE A 295 14.32 20.78 -20.20
CA ILE A 295 15.60 20.09 -20.33
C ILE A 295 16.78 21.08 -20.27
N ARG A 296 16.67 22.24 -20.94
CA ARG A 296 17.72 23.28 -20.86
C ARG A 296 17.89 23.80 -19.44
N SER A 297 16.80 24.08 -18.73
CA SER A 297 16.84 24.53 -17.33
C SER A 297 17.46 23.48 -16.41
N ALA A 298 17.09 22.20 -16.58
CA ALA A 298 17.68 21.10 -15.84
C ALA A 298 19.19 21.02 -16.11
N LYS A 299 19.63 20.99 -17.38
CA LYS A 299 21.06 20.95 -17.74
C LYS A 299 21.84 22.15 -17.19
N ALA A 300 21.24 23.34 -17.18
CA ALA A 300 21.88 24.53 -16.61
C ALA A 300 22.16 24.38 -15.11
N LEU A 301 21.25 23.75 -14.36
CA LEU A 301 21.46 23.42 -12.95
C LEU A 301 22.64 22.48 -12.76
N PHE A 302 22.68 21.38 -13.51
CA PHE A 302 23.76 20.39 -13.44
C PHE A 302 25.14 20.94 -13.81
N ASN A 303 25.20 22.00 -14.62
CA ASN A 303 26.43 22.67 -15.02
C ASN A 303 26.84 23.82 -14.09
N SER A 304 26.00 24.19 -13.10
CA SER A 304 26.26 25.32 -12.21
C SER A 304 26.98 24.87 -10.93
N PRO A 305 27.89 25.67 -10.36
CA PRO A 305 28.44 25.39 -9.03
C PRO A 305 27.34 25.59 -7.97
N ILE A 306 26.74 24.50 -7.50
CA ILE A 306 25.73 24.55 -6.45
C ILE A 306 26.40 24.36 -5.09
N PHE A 307 26.14 25.28 -4.18
CA PHE A 307 26.57 25.15 -2.78
C PHE A 307 25.41 24.55 -1.98
N PRO A 308 25.51 23.28 -1.54
CA PRO A 308 24.42 22.63 -0.84
C PRO A 308 24.14 23.30 0.50
N ARG A 309 22.90 23.73 0.71
CA ARG A 309 22.44 24.23 1.99
C ARG A 309 22.07 23.06 2.89
N LYS A 310 23.02 22.54 3.68
CA LYS A 310 22.73 21.50 4.70
C LYS A 310 21.96 22.11 5.87
N VAL A 311 20.64 22.07 5.81
CA VAL A 311 19.76 22.45 6.93
C VAL A 311 18.83 21.28 7.21
N SER A 312 19.25 20.37 8.07
CA SER A 312 18.35 19.38 8.65
C SER A 312 17.78 19.90 9.96
N GLU A 313 16.51 19.63 10.19
CA GLU A 313 15.80 19.98 11.42
C GLU A 313 15.34 18.68 12.10
N THR A 314 15.38 18.68 13.43
CA THR A 314 14.83 17.57 14.21
C THR A 314 13.33 17.68 14.29
N LEU A 315 12.64 16.55 14.13
CA LEU A 315 11.21 16.48 14.40
C LEU A 315 10.89 16.92 15.84
N PRO A 316 9.78 17.66 16.05
CA PRO A 316 9.35 18.04 17.40
C PRO A 316 9.00 16.79 18.21
N LYS A 317 8.86 16.95 19.53
CA LYS A 317 8.38 15.88 20.40
C LYS A 317 6.90 15.61 20.13
N PHE A 318 6.55 14.33 20.02
CA PHE A 318 5.17 13.88 19.84
C PHE A 318 4.60 13.33 21.15
N LEU A 319 3.32 13.60 21.37
CA LEU A 319 2.55 13.11 22.51
C LEU A 319 1.65 11.94 22.08
N SER A 320 1.61 10.87 22.86
CA SER A 320 0.69 9.75 22.60
C SER A 320 -0.77 10.20 22.73
N ALA A 321 -1.62 9.86 21.76
CA ALA A 321 -3.06 10.15 21.89
C ALA A 321 -3.74 9.19 22.89
N ASP A 322 -3.32 7.93 22.88
CA ASP A 322 -3.79 6.91 23.82
C ASP A 322 -2.89 6.84 25.06
N SER A 323 -3.49 6.49 26.20
CA SER A 323 -2.74 6.06 27.36
C SER A 323 -2.30 4.60 27.18
N MET A 324 -1.20 4.23 27.82
CA MET A 324 -0.72 2.85 27.85
C MET A 324 -1.80 1.87 28.33
N ASN A 325 -2.54 2.24 29.39
CA ASN A 325 -3.59 1.38 29.94
C ASN A 325 -4.74 1.15 28.95
N HIS A 326 -5.12 2.18 28.18
CA HIS A 326 -6.15 2.05 27.14
C HIS A 326 -5.69 1.10 26.03
N TYR A 327 -4.44 1.23 25.58
CA TYR A 327 -3.88 0.36 24.55
C TYR A 327 -3.80 -1.10 25.03
N ILE A 328 -3.30 -1.34 26.25
CA ILE A 328 -3.22 -2.68 26.86
C ILE A 328 -4.62 -3.32 27.03
N SER A 329 -5.62 -2.55 27.43
CA SER A 329 -7.00 -3.03 27.51
C SER A 329 -7.52 -3.44 26.12
N SER A 330 -7.22 -2.67 25.09
CA SER A 330 -7.58 -2.98 23.70
C SER A 330 -6.92 -4.26 23.20
N ILE A 331 -5.65 -4.52 23.55
CA ILE A 331 -4.98 -5.80 23.25
C ILE A 331 -5.73 -6.98 23.87
N SER A 332 -6.25 -6.82 25.10
CA SER A 332 -7.00 -7.89 25.76
C SER A 332 -8.30 -8.21 25.00
N ARG A 333 -8.99 -7.19 24.47
CA ARG A 333 -10.16 -7.37 23.61
C ARG A 333 -9.81 -8.03 22.28
N VAL A 334 -8.68 -7.68 21.67
CA VAL A 334 -8.16 -8.38 20.47
C VAL A 334 -7.93 -9.86 20.77
N ARG A 335 -7.27 -10.19 21.89
CA ARG A 335 -7.03 -11.59 22.28
C ARG A 335 -8.32 -12.37 22.55
N SER A 336 -9.34 -11.72 23.11
CA SER A 336 -10.67 -12.34 23.27
C SER A 336 -11.30 -12.68 21.92
N ALA A 337 -11.27 -11.76 20.95
CA ALA A 337 -11.78 -12.03 19.61
C ALA A 337 -11.00 -13.16 18.91
N ILE A 338 -9.68 -13.21 19.07
CA ILE A 338 -8.86 -14.33 18.55
C ILE A 338 -9.25 -15.66 19.22
N LYS A 339 -9.45 -15.65 20.54
CA LYS A 339 -9.90 -16.84 21.30
C LYS A 339 -11.27 -17.34 20.82
N GLU A 340 -12.16 -16.42 20.47
CA GLU A 340 -13.50 -16.72 19.93
C GLU A 340 -13.46 -17.18 18.46
N GLY A 341 -12.30 -17.11 17.81
CA GLY A 341 -12.11 -17.53 16.42
C GLY A 341 -12.54 -16.49 15.39
N GLU A 342 -12.72 -15.23 15.79
CA GLU A 342 -13.12 -14.13 14.91
C GLU A 342 -11.97 -13.66 14.00
N SER A 343 -10.73 -13.80 14.47
CA SER A 343 -9.51 -13.47 13.75
C SER A 343 -8.33 -14.32 14.27
N TYR A 344 -7.24 -14.38 13.53
CA TYR A 344 -5.99 -15.05 13.89
C TYR A 344 -4.92 -14.05 14.37
N GLU A 345 -4.93 -12.87 13.74
CA GLU A 345 -4.00 -11.78 13.98
C GLU A 345 -4.72 -10.47 13.66
N MET A 346 -4.52 -9.44 14.48
CA MET A 346 -4.99 -8.09 14.18
C MET A 346 -3.92 -7.05 14.49
N THR A 347 -3.64 -6.17 13.54
CA THR A 347 -2.69 -5.07 13.70
C THR A 347 -3.39 -3.89 14.38
N LEU A 348 -3.29 -3.83 15.70
CA LEU A 348 -3.85 -2.77 16.52
C LEU A 348 -2.94 -1.53 16.49
N THR A 349 -3.51 -0.36 16.26
CA THR A 349 -2.74 0.88 16.09
C THR A 349 -3.13 1.97 17.08
N THR A 350 -2.21 2.92 17.26
CA THR A 350 -2.40 4.18 17.99
C THR A 350 -1.72 5.30 17.21
N GLU A 351 -1.83 6.53 17.70
CA GLU A 351 -1.26 7.72 17.06
C GLU A 351 -0.50 8.57 18.09
N PHE A 352 0.43 9.35 17.57
CA PHE A 352 1.20 10.34 18.30
C PHE A 352 1.08 11.68 17.56
N ARG A 353 0.93 12.77 18.31
CA ARG A 353 0.63 14.10 17.75
C ARG A 353 1.64 15.15 18.19
N ALA A 354 1.96 16.07 17.30
CA ALA A 354 2.79 17.25 17.55
C ALA A 354 2.28 18.45 16.74
N GLN A 355 2.94 19.59 16.87
CA GLN A 355 2.68 20.80 16.10
C GLN A 355 3.92 21.18 15.29
N LEU A 356 3.73 21.67 14.06
CA LEU A 356 4.81 22.05 13.16
C LEU A 356 5.58 23.28 13.67
N ASN A 357 4.92 24.21 14.36
CA ASN A 357 5.56 25.37 15.02
C ASN A 357 6.46 26.21 14.11
N GLY A 358 6.10 26.35 12.82
CA GLY A 358 6.84 27.15 11.85
C GLY A 358 8.10 26.49 11.27
N HIS A 359 8.38 25.23 11.62
CA HIS A 359 9.44 24.43 10.98
C HIS A 359 9.14 24.18 9.50
N ASP A 360 10.18 24.08 8.67
CA ASP A 360 10.03 23.71 7.26
C ASP A 360 9.89 22.18 7.14
N PRO A 361 8.74 21.65 6.65
CA PRO A 361 8.55 20.20 6.50
C PRO A 361 9.65 19.51 5.70
N PHE A 362 10.27 20.20 4.72
CA PHE A 362 11.36 19.62 3.96
C PHE A 362 12.62 19.41 4.82
N ASN A 363 12.95 20.37 5.70
CA ASN A 363 14.10 20.23 6.61
C ASN A 363 13.87 19.15 7.66
N LEU A 364 12.62 19.00 8.13
CA LEU A 364 12.21 17.89 9.00
C LEU A 364 12.36 16.54 8.29
N TYR A 365 12.00 16.45 7.01
CA TYR A 365 12.20 15.23 6.21
C TYR A 365 13.68 14.90 6.06
N ARG A 366 14.53 15.91 5.83
CA ARG A 366 15.98 15.70 5.77
C ARG A 366 16.54 15.12 7.07
N GLY A 367 16.12 15.66 8.22
CA GLY A 367 16.48 15.10 9.52
C GLY A 367 15.98 13.66 9.70
N LEU A 368 14.75 13.35 9.29
CA LEU A 368 14.20 11.99 9.32
C LEU A 368 14.99 11.04 8.42
N ARG A 369 15.32 11.47 7.20
CA ARG A 369 16.06 10.70 6.20
C ARG A 369 17.47 10.34 6.68
N GLU A 370 18.14 11.25 7.39
CA GLU A 370 19.44 11.01 8.02
C GLU A 370 19.32 10.03 9.21
N ARG A 371 18.29 10.21 10.05
CA ARG A 371 18.06 9.39 11.26
C ARG A 371 17.64 7.95 10.95
N ASN A 372 16.74 7.76 9.98
CA ASN A 372 16.11 6.48 9.67
C ASN A 372 15.97 6.27 8.15
N PRO A 373 17.07 6.02 7.43
CA PRO A 373 17.03 5.76 5.99
C PRO A 373 16.30 4.45 5.67
N ALA A 374 15.39 4.48 4.71
CA ALA A 374 14.57 3.35 4.31
C ALA A 374 14.48 3.20 2.78
N PRO A 375 14.23 1.98 2.26
CA PRO A 375 14.14 1.73 0.82
C PRO A 375 12.95 2.40 0.13
N TYR A 376 11.87 2.69 0.86
CA TYR A 376 10.68 3.34 0.32
C TYR A 376 10.38 4.65 1.06
N SER A 377 11.42 5.44 1.30
CA SER A 377 11.27 6.79 1.85
C SER A 377 10.58 7.70 0.85
N ALA A 378 9.87 8.72 1.32
CA ALA A 378 9.25 9.70 0.43
C ALA A 378 9.03 11.04 1.12
N PHE A 379 9.18 12.13 0.37
CA PHE A 379 8.66 13.44 0.71
C PHE A 379 7.59 13.82 -0.32
N MET A 380 6.38 14.14 0.13
CA MET A 380 5.33 14.65 -0.74
C MET A 380 4.68 15.86 -0.11
N ASN A 381 4.45 16.90 -0.89
CA ASN A 381 3.77 18.10 -0.42
C ASN A 381 2.65 18.46 -1.39
N PHE A 382 1.45 18.63 -0.84
CA PHE A 382 0.23 19.03 -1.54
C PHE A 382 -0.25 20.36 -0.95
N PRO A 383 0.23 21.51 -1.49
CA PRO A 383 -0.06 22.83 -0.92
C PRO A 383 -1.56 23.12 -0.84
N ALA A 384 -2.33 22.76 -1.87
CA ALA A 384 -3.75 23.10 -1.97
C ALA A 384 -4.65 22.44 -0.90
N THR A 385 -4.20 21.34 -0.29
CA THR A 385 -4.91 20.66 0.80
C THR A 385 -4.14 20.72 2.11
N GLU A 386 -3.03 21.46 2.15
CA GLU A 386 -2.11 21.56 3.29
C GLU A 386 -1.62 20.21 3.83
N VAL A 387 -1.52 19.20 2.96
CA VAL A 387 -1.04 17.86 3.32
C VAL A 387 0.44 17.72 2.94
N THR A 388 1.28 17.30 3.88
CA THR A 388 2.68 16.93 3.61
C THR A 388 2.97 15.57 4.24
N ILE A 389 3.66 14.69 3.50
CA ILE A 389 4.00 13.32 3.92
C ILE A 389 5.52 13.21 3.98
N LEU A 390 6.04 12.80 5.14
CA LEU A 390 7.46 12.53 5.39
C LEU A 390 7.59 11.05 5.77
N SER A 391 7.84 10.19 4.79
CA SER A 391 7.86 8.74 4.97
C SER A 391 9.27 8.18 5.02
N SER A 392 9.47 7.20 5.91
CA SER A 392 10.66 6.35 6.02
C SER A 392 10.26 4.86 6.04
N SER A 393 9.39 4.47 5.09
CA SER A 393 8.79 3.14 5.07
C SER A 393 9.80 2.05 4.67
N PRO A 394 9.90 0.95 5.44
CA PRO A 394 10.74 -0.20 5.10
C PRO A 394 10.04 -1.21 4.18
N GLU A 395 8.72 -1.14 4.02
CA GLU A 395 7.93 -2.26 3.51
C GLU A 395 7.26 -1.90 2.18
N ARG A 396 7.52 -2.73 1.17
CA ARG A 396 6.79 -2.72 -0.09
C ARG A 396 5.42 -3.34 0.12
N PHE A 397 4.38 -2.61 -0.25
CA PHE A 397 3.04 -3.17 -0.33
C PHE A 397 2.92 -4.06 -1.57
N ILE A 398 3.13 -3.49 -2.77
CA ILE A 398 3.02 -4.22 -4.04
C ILE A 398 3.78 -3.48 -5.15
N SER A 399 4.46 -4.24 -6.00
CA SER A 399 4.99 -3.77 -7.29
C SER A 399 4.37 -4.56 -8.43
N ILE A 400 3.99 -3.87 -9.50
CA ILE A 400 3.48 -4.46 -10.73
C ILE A 400 4.25 -3.84 -11.90
N SER A 401 4.90 -4.67 -12.71
CA SER A 401 5.57 -4.21 -13.94
C SER A 401 4.57 -3.90 -15.06
N GLY A 402 4.99 -3.19 -16.11
CA GLY A 402 4.13 -2.92 -17.29
C GLY A 402 3.62 -4.19 -17.99
N GLN A 403 4.33 -5.30 -17.80
CA GLN A 403 4.04 -6.63 -18.33
C GLN A 403 3.14 -7.45 -17.38
N GLY A 404 2.80 -6.90 -16.21
CA GLY A 404 1.89 -7.51 -15.23
C GLY A 404 2.55 -8.49 -14.25
N ALA A 405 3.88 -8.56 -14.18
CA ALA A 405 4.55 -9.32 -13.11
C ALA A 405 4.36 -8.61 -11.77
N VAL A 406 3.87 -9.33 -10.76
CA VAL A 406 3.58 -8.82 -9.41
C VAL A 406 4.62 -9.31 -8.42
N GLU A 407 5.03 -8.45 -7.50
CA GLU A 407 5.79 -8.82 -6.31
C GLU A 407 5.23 -8.13 -5.05
N MET A 408 5.07 -8.90 -3.98
CA MET A 408 4.79 -8.42 -2.63
C MET A 408 5.83 -8.98 -1.66
N LYS A 409 6.27 -8.17 -0.70
CA LYS A 409 7.34 -8.52 0.24
C LYS A 409 6.97 -8.16 1.68
N PRO A 410 6.07 -8.93 2.33
CA PRO A 410 5.77 -8.72 3.74
C PRO A 410 7.00 -8.93 4.60
N ILE A 411 7.11 -8.11 5.65
CA ILE A 411 8.20 -8.16 6.62
C ILE A 411 7.59 -8.44 7.99
N LYS A 412 8.12 -9.43 8.71
CA LYS A 412 7.84 -9.70 10.12
C LYS A 412 9.16 -9.88 10.85
N GLY A 413 9.24 -9.56 12.13
CA GLY A 413 10.48 -9.65 12.89
C GLY A 413 11.60 -8.73 12.39
N THR A 414 12.26 -8.06 13.33
CA THR A 414 13.43 -7.24 13.00
C THR A 414 14.38 -7.25 14.19
N VAL A 415 15.63 -7.59 13.94
CA VAL A 415 16.69 -7.55 14.94
C VAL A 415 17.81 -6.65 14.45
N ALA A 416 18.43 -5.88 15.35
CA ALA A 416 19.55 -5.02 14.98
C ALA A 416 20.78 -5.85 14.59
N VAL A 417 21.58 -5.35 13.66
CA VAL A 417 22.91 -5.92 13.36
C VAL A 417 23.83 -5.70 14.54
N SER A 418 24.54 -6.74 14.97
CA SER A 418 25.57 -6.62 16.01
C SER A 418 26.96 -6.42 15.41
N LYS A 419 27.80 -5.62 16.08
CA LYS A 419 29.22 -5.48 15.73
C LYS A 419 30.02 -6.75 16.05
N ASN A 420 29.53 -7.60 16.95
CA ASN A 420 30.14 -8.88 17.28
C ASN A 420 29.56 -9.97 16.34
N PRO A 421 30.39 -10.61 15.49
CA PRO A 421 29.92 -11.61 14.52
C PRO A 421 29.21 -12.82 15.14
N GLU A 422 29.64 -13.27 16.32
CA GLU A 422 29.01 -14.42 17.00
C GLU A 422 27.61 -14.05 17.52
N GLN A 423 27.49 -12.86 18.11
CA GLN A 423 26.20 -12.35 18.57
C GLN A 423 25.26 -12.05 17.39
N ASP A 424 25.80 -11.52 16.29
CA ASP A 424 25.05 -11.26 15.07
C ASP A 424 24.49 -12.56 14.46
N ALA A 425 25.32 -13.61 14.41
CA ALA A 425 24.90 -14.94 13.96
C ALA A 425 23.82 -15.54 14.87
N LEU A 426 23.96 -15.37 16.20
CA LEU A 426 22.97 -15.82 17.17
C LEU A 426 21.63 -15.08 17.00
N GLN A 427 21.67 -13.76 16.79
CA GLN A 427 20.48 -12.94 16.54
C GLN A 427 19.76 -13.36 15.26
N LYS A 428 20.50 -13.61 14.17
CA LYS A 428 19.92 -14.16 12.93
C LYS A 428 19.28 -15.52 13.14
N HIS A 429 19.97 -16.43 13.83
CA HIS A 429 19.45 -17.75 14.10
C HIS A 429 18.20 -17.69 14.96
N HIS A 430 18.19 -16.84 15.98
CA HIS A 430 17.01 -16.60 16.81
C HIS A 430 15.84 -16.07 15.99
N LEU A 431 16.04 -15.03 15.16
CA LEU A 431 14.99 -14.52 14.28
C LEU A 431 14.46 -15.58 13.30
N ALA A 432 15.33 -16.44 12.77
CA ALA A 432 14.96 -17.52 11.86
C ALA A 432 14.19 -18.67 12.53
N THR A 433 14.23 -18.76 13.86
CA THR A 433 13.62 -19.86 14.63
C THR A 433 12.58 -19.40 15.64
N ASP A 434 12.34 -18.08 15.74
CA ASP A 434 11.34 -17.53 16.64
C ASP A 434 9.94 -17.93 16.18
N VAL A 435 9.25 -18.69 17.03
CA VAL A 435 7.94 -19.27 16.73
C VAL A 435 6.88 -18.19 16.50
N LYS A 436 6.96 -17.05 17.20
CA LYS A 436 6.00 -15.95 17.05
C LYS A 436 6.21 -15.28 15.69
N GLU A 437 7.45 -14.92 15.36
CA GLU A 437 7.76 -14.22 14.11
C GLU A 437 7.50 -15.09 12.88
N LEU A 438 7.79 -16.39 12.96
CA LEU A 438 7.46 -17.35 11.90
C LEU A 438 5.93 -17.48 11.71
N ALA A 439 5.17 -17.60 12.81
CA ALA A 439 3.71 -17.70 12.73
C ALA A 439 3.08 -16.43 12.14
N GLU A 440 3.48 -15.25 12.60
CA GLU A 440 3.00 -13.99 12.02
C GLU A 440 3.35 -13.86 10.54
N ASN A 441 4.57 -14.25 10.15
CA ASN A 441 4.94 -14.18 8.73
C ASN A 441 4.06 -15.13 7.91
N LEU A 442 3.89 -16.38 8.34
CA LEU A 442 3.11 -17.39 7.64
C LEU A 442 1.62 -16.98 7.50
N MET A 443 1.02 -16.42 8.55
CA MET A 443 -0.34 -15.84 8.50
C MET A 443 -0.47 -14.77 7.40
N ILE A 444 0.49 -13.85 7.31
CA ILE A 444 0.50 -12.81 6.28
C ILE A 444 0.76 -13.38 4.88
N VAL A 445 1.59 -14.41 4.75
CA VAL A 445 1.83 -15.09 3.47
C VAL A 445 0.54 -15.69 2.93
N ASP A 446 -0.23 -16.38 3.77
CA ASP A 446 -1.50 -16.96 3.35
C ASP A 446 -2.53 -15.90 3.00
N LEU A 447 -2.58 -14.80 3.76
CA LEU A 447 -3.43 -13.65 3.43
C LEU A 447 -3.08 -13.07 2.05
N ILE A 448 -1.80 -12.82 1.78
CA ILE A 448 -1.34 -12.26 0.50
C ILE A 448 -1.58 -13.22 -0.65
N ARG A 449 -1.35 -14.53 -0.46
CA ARG A 449 -1.68 -15.53 -1.48
C ARG A 449 -3.17 -15.52 -1.82
N ASN A 450 -4.03 -15.41 -0.80
CA ASN A 450 -5.47 -15.26 -0.99
C ASN A 450 -5.81 -13.97 -1.75
N ASP A 451 -5.20 -12.84 -1.40
CA ASP A 451 -5.39 -11.56 -2.08
C ASP A 451 -4.98 -11.65 -3.57
N LEU A 452 -3.85 -12.30 -3.87
CA LEU A 452 -3.34 -12.45 -5.23
C LEU A 452 -4.23 -13.33 -6.13
N HIS A 453 -5.00 -14.28 -5.56
CA HIS A 453 -6.03 -15.00 -6.32
C HIS A 453 -7.08 -14.06 -6.92
N GLY A 454 -7.35 -12.93 -6.25
CA GLY A 454 -8.23 -11.89 -6.73
C GLY A 454 -7.78 -11.24 -8.03
N ILE A 455 -6.49 -11.28 -8.38
CA ILE A 455 -5.92 -10.54 -9.53
C ILE A 455 -5.09 -11.39 -10.50
N SER A 456 -4.68 -12.60 -10.09
CA SER A 456 -3.75 -13.47 -10.83
C SER A 456 -4.36 -14.81 -11.20
N HIS A 457 -3.73 -15.54 -12.12
CA HIS A 457 -4.02 -16.96 -12.30
C HIS A 457 -3.42 -17.76 -11.12
N ALA A 458 -4.18 -18.71 -10.57
CA ALA A 458 -3.73 -19.52 -9.43
C ALA A 458 -2.37 -20.21 -9.68
N SER A 459 -2.14 -20.69 -10.91
CA SER A 459 -0.88 -21.33 -11.32
C SER A 459 0.33 -20.40 -11.36
N SER A 460 0.12 -19.08 -11.38
CA SER A 460 1.20 -18.08 -11.41
C SER A 460 1.68 -17.67 -10.02
N ILE A 461 0.87 -17.89 -8.98
CA ILE A 461 1.18 -17.46 -7.61
C ILE A 461 2.25 -18.37 -7.03
N LYS A 462 3.41 -17.80 -6.69
CA LYS A 462 4.59 -18.51 -6.18
C LYS A 462 5.15 -17.79 -4.96
N VAL A 463 5.73 -18.56 -4.05
CA VAL A 463 6.47 -18.04 -2.88
C VAL A 463 7.93 -18.49 -3.00
N PRO A 464 8.74 -17.85 -3.88
CA PRO A 464 10.12 -18.28 -4.13
C PRO A 464 11.05 -18.18 -2.91
N LYS A 465 10.76 -17.26 -1.97
CA LYS A 465 11.51 -17.11 -0.73
C LYS A 465 10.51 -17.03 0.42
N LEU A 466 10.43 -18.06 1.27
CA LEU A 466 9.52 -18.11 2.40
C LEU A 466 10.30 -17.92 3.70
N MET A 467 9.93 -16.90 4.50
CA MET A 467 10.48 -16.61 5.82
C MET A 467 12.01 -16.59 5.83
N GLN A 468 12.61 -15.91 4.85
CA GLN A 468 14.05 -15.82 4.73
C GLN A 468 14.57 -14.63 5.53
N VAL A 469 15.60 -14.85 6.35
CA VAL A 469 16.32 -13.74 6.98
C VAL A 469 17.14 -13.00 5.93
N GLU A 470 16.78 -11.75 5.64
CA GLU A 470 17.54 -10.84 4.80
C GLU A 470 18.33 -9.86 5.69
N SER A 471 19.63 -9.73 5.41
CA SER A 471 20.53 -8.82 6.13
C SER A 471 20.66 -7.49 5.41
N TYR A 472 20.44 -6.42 6.16
CA TYR A 472 20.64 -5.04 5.72
C TYR A 472 21.74 -4.39 6.57
N GLU A 473 22.12 -3.16 6.24
CA GLU A 473 23.23 -2.45 6.90
C GLU A 473 23.08 -2.33 8.42
N THR A 474 21.86 -2.12 8.92
CA THR A 474 21.59 -1.87 10.35
C THR A 474 20.71 -2.92 11.01
N VAL A 475 20.03 -3.77 10.23
CA VAL A 475 19.02 -4.72 10.73
C VAL A 475 19.01 -6.02 9.92
N HIS A 476 18.58 -7.11 10.55
CA HIS A 476 18.12 -8.34 9.89
C HIS A 476 16.61 -8.43 9.97
N GLN A 477 15.96 -8.88 8.90
CA GLN A 477 14.50 -8.94 8.81
C GLN A 477 14.04 -10.29 8.26
N LEU A 478 12.91 -10.82 8.76
CA LEU A 478 12.30 -12.01 8.21
C LEU A 478 11.37 -11.61 7.07
N VAL A 479 11.77 -11.92 5.84
CA VAL A 479 11.11 -11.48 4.62
C VAL A 479 10.58 -12.69 3.85
N THR A 480 9.33 -12.59 3.39
CA THR A 480 8.80 -13.50 2.38
C THR A 480 8.64 -12.75 1.07
N THR A 481 9.00 -13.39 -0.05
CA THR A 481 8.72 -12.86 -1.40
C THR A 481 7.61 -13.69 -2.02
N ILE A 482 6.50 -13.03 -2.37
CA ILE A 482 5.38 -13.63 -3.10
C ILE A 482 5.31 -12.97 -4.48
N GLN A 483 5.22 -13.79 -5.52
CA GLN A 483 5.18 -13.34 -6.90
C GLN A 483 3.99 -13.94 -7.63
N SER A 484 3.45 -13.21 -8.61
CA SER A 484 2.40 -13.71 -9.49
C SER A 484 2.37 -12.98 -10.83
N GLN A 485 1.43 -13.35 -11.70
CA GLN A 485 1.16 -12.67 -12.96
C GLN A 485 -0.28 -12.17 -12.96
N VAL A 486 -0.46 -10.86 -13.12
CA VAL A 486 -1.78 -10.23 -13.27
C VAL A 486 -2.48 -10.83 -14.49
N ARG A 487 -3.78 -11.11 -14.36
CA ARG A 487 -4.60 -11.62 -15.47
C ARG A 487 -4.75 -10.56 -16.58
N PRO A 488 -4.84 -10.98 -17.85
CA PRO A 488 -5.13 -10.07 -18.94
C PRO A 488 -6.39 -9.22 -18.66
N GLY A 489 -6.29 -7.92 -18.92
CA GLY A 489 -7.41 -6.97 -18.74
C GLY A 489 -7.59 -6.40 -17.33
N VAL A 490 -6.79 -6.81 -16.35
CA VAL A 490 -6.78 -6.20 -15.01
C VAL A 490 -5.71 -5.10 -14.97
N GLY A 491 -6.14 -3.85 -14.80
CA GLY A 491 -5.24 -2.70 -14.67
C GLY A 491 -4.57 -2.62 -13.30
N ALA A 492 -3.47 -1.88 -13.19
CA ALA A 492 -2.70 -1.75 -11.94
C ALA A 492 -3.52 -1.17 -10.77
N VAL A 493 -4.39 -0.19 -11.05
CA VAL A 493 -5.28 0.43 -10.05
C VAL A 493 -6.29 -0.59 -9.54
N GLN A 494 -6.92 -1.35 -10.45
CA GLN A 494 -7.85 -2.42 -10.09
C GLN A 494 -7.16 -3.55 -9.31
N ALA A 495 -5.91 -3.86 -9.67
CA ALA A 495 -5.12 -4.86 -8.95
C ALA A 495 -4.86 -4.44 -7.50
N ILE A 496 -4.45 -3.18 -7.29
CA ILE A 496 -4.26 -2.61 -5.95
C ILE A 496 -5.56 -2.61 -5.15
N GLN A 497 -6.68 -2.17 -5.74
CA GLN A 497 -8.00 -2.20 -5.07
C GLN A 497 -8.31 -3.59 -4.49
N SER A 498 -8.04 -4.64 -5.26
CA SER A 498 -8.38 -6.02 -4.89
C SER A 498 -7.58 -6.56 -3.71
N VAL A 499 -6.37 -6.04 -3.49
CA VAL A 499 -5.47 -6.48 -2.42
C VAL A 499 -5.39 -5.49 -1.26
N PHE A 500 -6.03 -4.33 -1.38
CA PHE A 500 -6.05 -3.25 -0.38
C PHE A 500 -7.06 -3.52 0.75
N PRO A 501 -6.79 -3.12 2.01
CA PRO A 501 -5.54 -2.52 2.52
C PRO A 501 -4.39 -3.53 2.69
N PRO A 502 -3.15 -3.04 2.92
CA PRO A 502 -2.01 -3.91 3.22
C PRO A 502 -2.31 -4.92 4.34
N GLY A 503 -2.06 -6.21 4.05
CA GLY A 503 -2.36 -7.31 4.98
C GLY A 503 -1.68 -7.15 6.34
N SER A 504 -0.41 -6.73 6.35
CA SER A 504 0.39 -6.45 7.55
C SER A 504 -0.19 -5.35 8.45
N MET A 505 -1.06 -4.51 7.91
CA MET A 505 -1.72 -3.42 8.64
C MET A 505 -3.20 -3.70 8.92
N THR A 506 -3.68 -4.93 8.72
CA THR A 506 -5.07 -5.30 8.97
C THR A 506 -5.15 -6.46 9.95
N GLY A 507 -5.24 -7.68 9.43
CA GLY A 507 -5.41 -8.91 10.18
C GLY A 507 -5.97 -10.00 9.27
N ALA A 508 -6.09 -11.22 9.79
CA ALA A 508 -6.56 -12.36 9.04
C ALA A 508 -7.70 -13.08 9.80
N PRO A 509 -8.90 -13.26 9.21
CA PRO A 509 -9.36 -12.79 7.90
C PRO A 509 -9.53 -11.26 7.82
N LYS A 510 -9.18 -10.66 6.66
CA LYS A 510 -9.07 -9.20 6.46
C LYS A 510 -10.33 -8.42 6.83
N LEU A 511 -11.47 -8.73 6.20
CA LEU A 511 -12.72 -7.99 6.42
C LEU A 511 -13.15 -7.99 7.90
N ARG A 512 -13.16 -9.16 8.54
CA ARG A 512 -13.59 -9.30 9.93
C ARG A 512 -12.65 -8.58 10.88
N SER A 513 -11.35 -8.69 10.66
CA SER A 513 -10.32 -8.00 11.45
C SER A 513 -10.48 -6.49 11.37
N VAL A 514 -10.71 -5.94 10.17
CA VAL A 514 -10.95 -4.50 9.97
C VAL A 514 -12.18 -4.01 10.72
N GLN A 515 -13.30 -4.75 10.68
CA GLN A 515 -14.52 -4.39 11.42
C GLN A 515 -14.31 -4.33 12.94
N ILE A 516 -13.53 -5.27 13.47
CA ILE A 516 -13.19 -5.30 14.90
C ILE A 516 -12.28 -4.12 15.22
N LEU A 517 -11.23 -3.88 14.42
CA LEU A 517 -10.31 -2.77 14.59
C LEU A 517 -11.02 -1.41 14.58
N ASP A 518 -11.99 -1.19 13.70
CA ASP A 518 -12.79 0.04 13.67
C ASP A 518 -13.53 0.30 15.00
N THR A 519 -13.99 -0.77 15.65
CA THR A 519 -14.68 -0.69 16.95
C THR A 519 -13.70 -0.43 18.10
N LEU A 520 -12.48 -0.98 18.00
CA LEU A 520 -11.45 -0.87 19.04
C LEU A 520 -10.70 0.46 18.99
N GLU A 521 -10.34 0.92 17.80
CA GLU A 521 -9.55 2.14 17.59
C GLU A 521 -10.41 3.40 17.73
N GLN A 522 -11.71 3.31 17.43
CA GLN A 522 -12.69 4.41 17.50
C GLN A 522 -12.27 5.69 16.74
N LYS A 523 -11.36 5.54 15.78
CA LYS A 523 -10.84 6.62 14.93
C LYS A 523 -10.40 6.07 13.59
N GLU A 524 -10.48 6.93 12.58
CA GLU A 524 -9.91 6.63 11.27
C GLU A 524 -8.39 6.67 11.35
N ARG A 525 -7.72 5.80 10.61
CA ARG A 525 -6.25 5.84 10.49
C ARG A 525 -5.78 6.91 9.51
N GLY A 526 -6.68 7.32 8.61
CA GLY A 526 -6.40 8.34 7.61
C GLY A 526 -5.35 7.90 6.60
N ILE A 527 -4.30 8.71 6.39
CA ILE A 527 -3.21 8.37 5.47
C ILE A 527 -2.37 7.18 5.99
N TYR A 528 -2.20 7.06 7.32
CA TYR A 528 -1.44 5.97 7.94
C TYR A 528 -2.08 4.60 7.66
N SER A 529 -1.27 3.56 7.49
CA SER A 529 -1.69 2.21 7.07
C SER A 529 -2.25 2.10 5.65
N GLY A 530 -2.26 3.20 4.88
CA GLY A 530 -2.53 3.20 3.45
C GLY A 530 -1.34 2.72 2.61
N CYS A 531 -1.31 3.12 1.34
CA CYS A 531 -0.16 2.91 0.46
C CYS A 531 0.22 4.17 -0.32
N LEU A 532 1.53 4.33 -0.56
CA LEU A 532 2.12 5.49 -1.23
C LEU A 532 3.08 5.03 -2.34
N GLY A 533 3.04 5.71 -3.47
CA GLY A 533 3.86 5.33 -4.62
C GLY A 533 3.44 6.04 -5.90
N TYR A 534 3.56 5.34 -7.02
CA TYR A 534 3.28 5.90 -8.34
C TYR A 534 2.48 4.97 -9.25
N PHE A 535 1.82 5.55 -10.25
CA PHE A 535 1.26 4.88 -11.41
C PHE A 535 1.89 5.46 -12.68
N CYS A 536 2.79 4.70 -13.30
CA CYS A 536 3.48 5.11 -14.51
C CYS A 536 2.54 5.01 -15.71
N VAL A 537 2.68 5.90 -16.69
CA VAL A 537 1.94 5.83 -17.97
C VAL A 537 2.15 4.52 -18.74
N SER A 538 3.19 3.74 -18.43
CA SER A 538 3.39 2.40 -18.97
C SER A 538 2.47 1.33 -18.37
N GLY A 539 1.79 1.64 -17.26
CA GLY A 539 1.03 0.68 -16.44
C GLY A 539 1.84 0.11 -15.26
N ALA A 540 3.15 0.39 -15.19
CA ALA A 540 3.97 -0.01 -14.06
C ALA A 540 3.63 0.76 -12.77
N THR A 541 3.70 0.11 -11.61
CA THR A 541 3.48 0.72 -10.30
C THR A 541 4.38 0.08 -9.24
N ASP A 542 4.79 0.87 -8.25
CA ASP A 542 5.41 0.40 -7.01
C ASP A 542 4.83 1.21 -5.87
N GLN A 543 4.34 0.52 -4.84
CA GLN A 543 3.66 1.09 -3.69
C GLN A 543 4.30 0.56 -2.41
N SER A 544 4.57 1.45 -1.46
CA SER A 544 4.97 1.11 -0.10
C SER A 544 3.80 1.20 0.86
N VAL A 545 3.88 0.47 1.97
CA VAL A 545 2.94 0.63 3.08
C VAL A 545 3.24 1.96 3.78
N ILE A 546 2.23 2.75 4.13
CA ILE A 546 2.43 4.00 4.86
C ILE A 546 2.60 3.71 6.35
N ILE A 547 3.83 3.39 6.72
CA ILE A 547 4.33 3.20 8.08
C ILE A 547 5.64 3.96 8.27
N ARG A 548 5.99 4.26 9.54
CA ARG A 548 7.14 5.11 9.88
C ARG A 548 7.11 6.45 9.12
N THR A 549 5.94 7.08 9.16
CA THR A 549 5.60 8.26 8.37
C THR A 549 5.04 9.35 9.27
N VAL A 550 5.52 10.58 9.10
CA VAL A 550 4.90 11.78 9.64
C VAL A 550 3.94 12.34 8.59
N VAL A 551 2.70 12.58 8.98
CA VAL A 551 1.69 13.25 8.17
C VAL A 551 1.44 14.63 8.76
N ARG A 552 1.63 15.67 7.96
CA ARG A 552 1.33 17.05 8.30
C ARG A 552 0.02 17.46 7.64
N THR A 553 -0.88 18.05 8.41
CA THR A 553 -2.12 18.68 7.93
C THR A 553 -2.24 20.05 8.59
N GLY A 554 -2.12 21.14 7.81
CA GLY A 554 -2.09 22.48 8.40
C GLY A 554 -0.92 22.65 9.38
N ASN A 555 -1.16 22.85 10.66
CA ASN A 555 -0.09 22.90 11.67
C ASN A 555 0.08 21.57 12.44
N ASP A 556 -0.82 20.60 12.25
CA ASP A 556 -0.83 19.34 12.98
C ASP A 556 0.14 18.34 12.34
N LEU A 557 0.91 17.65 13.19
CA LEU A 557 1.78 16.54 12.79
C LEU A 557 1.30 15.26 13.48
N ASN A 558 1.10 14.20 12.70
CA ASN A 558 0.65 12.90 13.20
C ASN A 558 1.58 11.77 12.77
N ILE A 559 1.83 10.84 13.68
CA ILE A 559 2.54 9.58 13.44
C ILE A 559 1.64 8.44 13.90
N GLY A 560 1.35 7.49 13.02
CA GLY A 560 0.73 6.23 13.41
C GLY A 560 1.77 5.17 13.75
N ALA A 561 1.48 4.34 14.76
CA ALA A 561 2.26 3.13 15.04
C ALA A 561 1.36 2.02 15.59
N GLY A 562 1.78 0.78 15.39
CA GLY A 562 1.00 -0.40 15.79
C GLY A 562 1.82 -1.68 15.76
N GLY A 563 1.19 -2.74 16.24
CA GLY A 563 1.75 -4.08 16.33
C GLY A 563 0.70 -5.12 15.99
N ALA A 564 1.15 -6.22 15.39
CA ALA A 564 0.32 -7.38 15.16
C ALA A 564 0.10 -8.11 16.47
N ILE A 565 -1.17 -8.25 16.86
CA ILE A 565 -1.54 -8.97 18.06
C ILE A 565 -1.96 -10.37 17.65
N THR A 566 -1.23 -11.36 18.14
CA THR A 566 -1.55 -12.78 18.02
C THR A 566 -1.96 -13.35 19.37
N TRP A 567 -2.32 -14.63 19.41
CA TRP A 567 -2.58 -15.33 20.67
C TRP A 567 -1.37 -15.31 21.63
N LEU A 568 -0.15 -15.35 21.07
CA LEU A 568 1.12 -15.38 21.81
C LEU A 568 1.60 -13.98 22.24
N SER A 569 0.93 -12.91 21.81
CA SER A 569 1.33 -11.54 22.14
C SER A 569 1.23 -11.24 23.63
N ASN A 570 2.26 -10.56 24.15
CA ASN A 570 2.31 -10.04 25.51
C ASN A 570 2.02 -8.54 25.49
N ALA A 571 0.94 -8.12 26.15
CA ALA A 571 0.46 -6.74 26.03
C ALA A 571 1.50 -5.65 26.37
N GLN A 572 2.37 -5.91 27.34
CA GLN A 572 3.43 -4.98 27.73
C GLN A 572 4.49 -4.85 26.63
N LYS A 573 4.95 -5.99 26.10
CA LYS A 573 5.94 -6.02 25.01
C LYS A 573 5.41 -5.37 23.73
N GLU A 574 4.13 -5.57 23.42
CA GLU A 574 3.49 -4.94 22.24
C GLU A 574 3.44 -3.42 22.36
N TRP A 575 3.12 -2.89 23.56
CA TRP A 575 3.18 -1.45 23.79
C TRP A 575 4.60 -0.89 23.65
N GLU A 576 5.60 -1.61 24.18
CA GLU A 576 7.01 -1.24 24.03
C GLU A 576 7.44 -1.24 22.55
N GLU A 577 6.97 -2.22 21.76
CA GLU A 577 7.22 -2.30 20.32
C GLU A 577 6.61 -1.11 19.56
N VAL A 578 5.37 -0.71 19.88
CA VAL A 578 4.73 0.50 19.33
C VAL A 578 5.60 1.74 19.58
N LEU A 579 6.09 1.90 20.81
CA LEU A 579 6.97 3.01 21.17
C LEU A 579 8.32 2.94 20.43
N ILE A 580 8.91 1.75 20.28
CA ILE A 580 10.15 1.57 19.50
C ILE A 580 9.92 2.00 18.04
N LYS A 581 8.83 1.57 17.41
CA LYS A 581 8.49 1.92 16.03
C LYS A 581 8.26 3.43 15.86
N ALA A 582 7.56 4.06 16.80
CA ALA A 582 7.35 5.51 16.79
C ALA A 582 8.67 6.28 17.03
N ARG A 583 9.52 5.80 17.96
CA ARG A 583 10.82 6.38 18.29
C ARG A 583 11.87 6.26 17.19
N ALA A 584 11.68 5.33 16.24
CA ALA A 584 12.51 5.29 15.04
C ALA A 584 12.34 6.55 14.18
N VAL A 585 11.16 7.18 14.22
CA VAL A 585 10.82 8.37 13.41
C VAL A 585 11.07 9.65 14.19
N ALA A 586 10.51 9.77 15.40
CA ALA A 586 10.51 11.02 16.18
C ALA A 586 10.66 10.75 17.68
N ASP A 587 10.88 11.80 18.47
CA ASP A 587 10.95 11.66 19.93
C ASP A 587 9.53 11.61 20.52
N ILE A 588 9.28 10.63 21.39
CA ILE A 588 7.93 10.29 21.88
C ILE A 588 7.82 10.48 23.39
N GLU A 589 6.81 11.23 23.81
CA GLU A 589 6.38 11.43 25.19
C GLU A 589 4.98 10.80 25.40
N ILE A 590 4.80 10.13 26.53
CA ILE A 590 3.59 9.34 26.83
C ILE A 590 2.67 10.15 27.72
N VAL A 591 1.39 10.25 27.33
CA VAL A 591 0.37 10.88 28.17
C VAL A 591 0.05 9.96 29.36
N GLN A 592 0.43 10.39 30.55
CA GLN A 592 -0.04 9.81 31.80
C GLN A 592 -1.40 10.44 32.14
N ARG A 593 -2.52 9.77 31.80
CA ARG A 593 -3.80 10.18 32.40
C ARG A 593 -3.75 9.84 33.88
N ARG A 594 -3.97 10.84 34.76
CA ARG A 594 -4.30 10.58 36.18
C ARG A 594 -5.53 9.67 36.21
N ALA A 595 -5.55 8.72 37.14
CA ALA A 595 -6.56 7.67 37.27
C ALA A 595 -7.92 8.19 37.78
N ASP A 596 -8.40 9.32 37.27
CA ASP A 596 -9.66 9.96 37.66
C ASP A 596 -10.66 9.88 36.51
N SER A 597 -11.04 8.65 36.15
CA SER A 597 -12.37 8.30 35.61
C SER A 597 -12.38 6.80 35.32
N LEU A 598 -12.72 6.02 36.35
CA LEU A 598 -13.17 4.65 36.16
C LEU A 598 -14.42 4.66 35.27
N ASP A 599 -14.32 3.97 34.15
CA ASP A 599 -15.42 3.59 33.27
C ASP A 599 -16.49 2.83 34.10
N PRO A 600 -17.77 3.23 34.11
CA PRO A 600 -18.79 2.60 34.94
C PRO A 600 -19.18 1.17 34.51
N PHE A 601 -18.52 0.59 33.50
CA PHE A 601 -18.85 -0.74 32.97
C PHE A 601 -18.01 -1.91 33.49
N ILE A 602 -17.21 -1.73 34.55
CA ILE A 602 -16.63 -2.87 35.28
C ILE A 602 -17.40 -3.10 36.59
N ARG A 603 -18.55 -3.75 36.48
CA ARG A 603 -19.18 -4.56 37.54
C ARG A 603 -19.91 -5.74 36.91
N GLU A 604 -19.19 -6.84 36.72
CA GLU A 604 -19.42 -8.18 37.32
C GLU A 604 -18.55 -9.24 36.63
#